data_AF-A0A2T6BES1-F1
#
_entry.id   AF-A0A2T6BES1-F1
#
_cell.length_a   1.000
_cell.length_b   1.000
_cell.length_c   1.000
_cell.angle_alpha   90.00
_cell.angle_beta   90.00
_cell.angle_gamma   90.00
#
_symmetry.space_group_name_H-M   'P 1'
#
loop_
_entity.id
_entity.type
_entity.pdbx_description
1 polymer ?
#
loop_
_entity_poly.entity_id
_entity_poly.type
_entity_poly.pdbx_seq_one_letter_code
_entity_poly.pdbx_strand_id
1 'polypeptide(L)' 'MMPQMKGPGPIVDLVDFYHRWPTLKGSMQALANDPQLCPEEQETLNWLILLADRVGPADLRD' A
#
# COMPACT_ATOMS: atom_id res chain seq x y z
N MET A 1 0.50 -20.28 -20.67
CA MET A 1 -0.25 -19.42 -19.73
C MET A 1 0.68 -18.29 -19.35
N MET A 2 0.45 -17.08 -19.88
CA MET A 2 1.36 -15.94 -19.67
C MET A 2 1.05 -15.26 -18.33
N PRO A 3 2.06 -14.81 -17.56
CA PRO A 3 1.83 -14.10 -16.31
C PRO A 3 1.26 -12.72 -16.63
N GLN A 4 0.04 -12.45 -16.16
CA GLN A 4 -0.62 -11.16 -16.33
C GLN A 4 0.13 -10.12 -15.49
N MET A 5 0.88 -9.23 -16.15
CA MET A 5 1.42 -8.02 -15.52
C MET A 5 0.24 -7.06 -15.23
N LYS A 6 -0.22 -7.04 -13.98
CA LYS A 6 -1.37 -6.24 -13.54
C LYS A 6 -0.95 -4.82 -13.17
N GLY A 7 -1.32 -3.86 -14.01
CA GLY A 7 -1.52 -2.45 -13.67
C GLY A 7 -2.50 -1.80 -14.67
N PRO A 8 -3.09 -0.61 -14.42
CA PRO A 8 -3.45 0.08 -13.18
C PRO A 8 -4.95 -0.14 -12.89
N GLY A 9 -5.40 -1.38 -12.74
CA GLY A 9 -6.78 -1.67 -12.32
C GLY A 9 -6.97 -1.39 -10.82
N PRO A 10 -8.23 -1.21 -10.36
CA PRO A 10 -8.53 -1.15 -8.94
C PRO A 10 -7.94 -2.38 -8.24
N ILE A 11 -7.43 -2.18 -7.03
CA ILE A 11 -6.99 -3.28 -6.19
C ILE A 11 -8.22 -4.14 -5.90
N VAL A 12 -8.25 -5.35 -6.48
CA VAL A 12 -9.42 -6.23 -6.39
C VAL A 12 -9.36 -7.16 -5.20
N ASP A 13 -8.15 -7.53 -4.75
CA ASP A 13 -7.94 -8.50 -3.67
C ASP A 13 -6.77 -8.09 -2.78
N LEU A 14 -6.78 -8.56 -1.53
CA LEU A 14 -5.70 -8.33 -0.55
C LEU A 14 -4.35 -8.88 -1.04
N VAL A 15 -4.38 -9.98 -1.80
CA VAL A 15 -3.18 -10.58 -2.43
C VAL A 15 -2.59 -9.65 -3.49
N ASP A 16 -3.44 -9.06 -4.33
CA ASP A 16 -3.05 -8.09 -5.35
C ASP A 16 -2.49 -6.81 -4.70
N PHE A 17 -3.13 -6.34 -3.63
CA PHE A 17 -2.62 -5.26 -2.80
C PHE A 17 -1.24 -5.56 -2.26
N TYR A 18 -1.04 -6.73 -1.63
CA TYR A 18 0.23 -7.14 -1.04
C TYR A 18 1.36 -7.22 -2.09
N HIS A 19 1.07 -7.76 -3.27
CA HIS A 19 2.04 -7.78 -4.37
C HIS A 19 2.41 -6.38 -4.89
N ARG A 20 1.47 -5.44 -4.88
CA ARG A 20 1.67 -4.06 -5.36
C ARG A 20 2.16 -3.12 -4.25
N TRP A 21 2.03 -3.53 -2.99
CA TRP A 21 2.39 -2.73 -1.81
C TRP A 21 3.83 -2.22 -1.82
N PRO A 22 4.87 -3.01 -2.17
CA PRO A 22 6.24 -2.49 -2.22
C PRO A 22 6.39 -1.27 -3.15
N THR A 23 5.66 -1.25 -4.27
CA THR A 23 5.65 -0.14 -5.22
C THR A 23 4.80 1.03 -4.73
N LEU A 24 3.65 0.76 -4.11
CA LEU A 24 2.73 1.78 -3.58
C LEU A 24 3.31 2.48 -2.32
N LYS A 25 4.04 1.73 -1.49
CA LYS A 25 4.68 2.19 -0.25
C LYS A 25 5.62 3.36 -0.52
N GLY A 26 6.39 3.32 -1.62
CA GLY A 26 7.28 4.41 -2.00
C GLY A 26 6.51 5.72 -2.26
N SER A 27 5.41 5.65 -3.03
CA SER A 27 4.56 6.82 -3.28
C SER A 27 3.85 7.32 -2.02
N MET A 28 3.37 6.41 -1.17
CA MET A 28 2.73 6.78 0.10
C MET A 28 3.71 7.40 1.09
N GLN A 29 4.95 6.92 1.15
CA GLN A 29 6.00 7.52 1.98
C GLN A 29 6.42 8.90 1.46
N ALA A 30 6.49 9.08 0.14
CA ALA A 30 6.75 10.39 -0.44
C ALA A 30 5.64 11.39 -0.08
N LEU A 31 4.38 10.95 -0.17
CA LEU A 31 3.21 11.73 0.28
C LEU A 31 3.26 12.02 1.78
N ALA A 32 3.55 11.04 2.63
CA ALA A 32 3.60 11.23 4.08
C ALA A 32 4.71 12.20 4.55
N ASN A 33 5.75 12.40 3.73
CA ASN A 33 6.81 13.37 3.97
C ASN A 33 6.58 14.71 3.24
N ASP A 34 5.45 14.89 2.57
CA ASP A 34 5.12 16.13 1.88
C ASP A 34 4.87 17.24 2.91
N PRO A 35 5.68 18.32 2.91
CA PRO A 35 5.54 19.42 3.85
C PRO A 35 4.24 20.23 3.68
N GLN A 36 3.47 20.00 2.59
CA GLN A 36 2.16 20.61 2.40
C GLN A 36 1.04 19.92 3.17
N LEU A 37 1.25 18.67 3.60
CA LEU A 37 0.27 17.96 4.43
C LEU A 37 0.33 18.46 5.87
N CYS A 38 -0.84 18.54 6.51
CA CYS A 38 -0.92 18.82 7.92
C CYS A 38 -0.33 17.65 8.73
N PRO A 39 0.18 17.90 9.95
CA PRO A 39 0.77 16.85 10.78
C PRO A 39 -0.17 15.65 10.99
N GLU A 40 -1.47 15.91 11.13
CA GLU A 40 -2.49 14.86 11.31
C GLU A 40 -2.68 13.98 10.07
N GLU A 41 -2.56 14.55 8.87
CA GLU A 41 -2.62 13.82 7.60
C GLU A 41 -1.37 12.98 7.37
N GLN A 42 -0.19 13.54 7.68
CA GLN A 42 1.08 12.81 7.65
C GLN A 42 1.05 11.64 8.63
N GLU A 43 0.53 11.85 9.84
CA GLU A 43 0.41 10.79 10.84
C GLU A 43 -0.55 9.71 10.36
N THR A 44 -1.72 10.10 9.84
CA THR A 44 -2.71 9.16 9.26
C THR A 44 -2.10 8.31 8.14
N LEU A 45 -1.33 8.90 7.23
CA LEU A 45 -0.63 8.17 6.17
C LEU A 45 0.41 7.20 6.75
N ASN A 46 1.16 7.61 7.76
CA ASN A 46 2.11 6.73 8.44
C ASN A 46 1.42 5.55 9.11
N TRP A 47 0.27 5.75 9.76
CA TRP A 47 -0.54 4.67 10.32
C TRP A 47 -1.05 3.70 9.24
N LEU A 48 -1.48 4.21 8.08
CA LEU A 48 -1.90 3.38 6.94
C LEU A 48 -0.73 2.57 6.37
N ILE A 49 0.46 3.17 6.26
CA ILE A 49 1.67 2.47 5.83
C ILE A 49 2.03 1.36 6.81
N LEU A 50 1.97 1.62 8.12
CA LEU A 50 2.23 0.62 9.16
C LEU A 50 1.21 -0.52 9.15
N LEU A 51 -0.07 -0.20 8.93
CA LEU A 51 -1.13 -1.20 8.81
C LEU A 51 -0.87 -2.12 7.62
N ALA A 52 -0.57 -1.55 6.45
CA ALA A 52 -0.27 -2.30 5.25
C ALA A 52 1.04 -3.12 5.34
N ASP A 53 2.04 -2.62 6.07
CA ASP A 53 3.28 -3.36 6.36
C ASP A 53 3.04 -4.58 7.28
N ARG A 54 2.02 -4.50 8.13
CA ARG A 54 1.59 -5.59 9.01
C ARG A 54 0.71 -6.63 8.33
N VAL A 55 0.11 -6.32 7.18
CA VAL A 55 -0.64 -7.30 6.38
C VAL A 55 0.36 -8.33 5.88
N GLY A 56 0.37 -9.49 6.51
CA GLY A 56 1.28 -10.58 6.19
C GLY A 56 0.59 -11.63 5.30
N PRO A 57 1.36 -12.61 4.78
CA PRO A 57 0.77 -13.75 4.09
C PRO A 57 -0.19 -14.58 4.96
N ALA A 58 -0.16 -14.40 6.29
CA ALA A 58 -1.12 -14.99 7.22
C ALA A 58 -2.52 -14.36 7.12
N ASP A 59 -2.63 -13.07 6.80
CA ASP A 59 -3.89 -12.36 6.59
C ASP A 59 -4.47 -12.59 5.17
N LEU A 60 -3.67 -13.14 4.25
CA LEU A 60 -4.07 -13.48 2.89
C LEU A 60 -4.82 -14.82 2.76
N ARG A 61 -4.98 -15.56 3.87
CA ARG A 61 -5.69 -16.84 3.91
C ARG A 61 -7.01 -16.68 4.66
N ASP A 62 -8.09 -16.55 3.90
CA ASP A 62 -9.41 -17.09 4.27
C ASP A 62 -9.71 -18.27 3.32
#